data_AF-A0A7C0ZCA1-F1
#
_entry.id   AF-A0A7C0ZCA1-F1
#
_cell.length_a   1.000
_cell.length_b   1.000
_cell.length_c   1.000
_cell.angle_alpha   90.00
_cell.angle_beta   90.00
_cell.angle_gamma   90.00
#
_symmetry.space_group_name_H-M   'P 1'
#
loop_
_entity.id
_entity.type
_entity.pdbx_description
1 polymer ?
#
loop_
_entity_poly.entity_id
_entity_poly.type
_entity_poly.pdbx_seq_one_letter_code
_entity_poly.pdbx_strand_id
1 'polypeptide(L)' 'MPEYICSECGKRYPIESFLYLCPECSKKQKENEPHHGVLLVSPDQEQFERFRKVGDPLSLLPVEREHLPDIPVGNTSLF' A
#
# COMPACT_ATOMS: atom_id res chain seq x y z
N MET A 1 -1.42 1.94 13.71
CA MET A 1 -2.29 2.05 12.54
C MET A 1 -1.41 2.31 11.33
N PRO A 2 -1.60 1.58 10.22
CA PRO A 2 -0.88 1.83 8.98
C PRO A 2 -1.17 3.22 8.44
N GLU A 3 -0.23 3.73 7.65
CA GLU A 3 -0.28 5.07 7.09
C GLU A 3 0.22 5.07 5.65
N TYR A 4 -0.16 6.09 4.89
CA TYR A 4 0.40 6.36 3.59
C TYR A 4 1.65 7.23 3.70
N ILE A 5 2.71 6.90 2.96
CA ILE A 5 3.92 7.70 2.82
C ILE A 5 4.16 8.04 1.34
N CYS A 6 4.35 9.32 1.03
CA CYS A 6 4.70 9.75 -0.31
C CYS A 6 6.07 9.22 -0.73
N SER A 7 6.15 8.55 -1.87
CA SER A 7 7.39 7.98 -2.43
C SER A 7 8.46 9.02 -2.77
N GLU A 8 8.08 10.29 -2.94
CA GLU A 8 9.01 11.36 -3.33
C GLU A 8 9.40 12.29 -2.18
N CYS A 9 8.43 12.77 -1.42
CA CYS A 9 8.66 13.79 -0.38
C CYS A 9 8.56 13.26 1.05
N GLY A 10 8.19 11.97 1.22
CA GLY A 10 8.10 11.34 2.54
C GLY A 10 6.97 11.85 3.44
N LYS A 11 6.10 12.75 2.96
CA LYS A 11 4.93 13.19 3.73
C LYS A 11 4.02 12.01 4.05
N ARG A 12 3.45 12.04 5.26
CA ARG A 12 2.62 10.99 5.84
C ARG A 12 1.16 11.41 5.84
N TYR A 13 0.27 10.46 5.57
CA TYR A 13 -1.17 10.67 5.49
C TYR A 13 -1.91 9.50 6.16
N PRO A 14 -3.06 9.74 6.79
CA PRO A 14 -3.94 8.66 7.20
C PRO A 14 -4.45 7.88 5.99
N ILE A 15 -4.76 6.60 6.18
CA ILE A 15 -5.39 5.78 5.13
C ILE A 15 -6.87 6.15 5.08
N GLU A 16 -7.23 6.95 4.08
CA GLU A 16 -8.59 7.41 3.81
C GLU A 16 -9.03 6.98 2.40
N SER A 17 -10.33 6.81 2.20
CA SER A 17 -10.89 6.53 0.88
C SER A 17 -10.51 7.64 -0.12
N PHE A 18 -10.11 7.27 -1.34
CA PHE A 18 -9.84 8.16 -2.49
C PHE A 18 -8.50 8.92 -2.52
N LEU A 19 -7.57 8.69 -1.58
CA LEU A 19 -6.25 9.33 -1.64
C LEU A 19 -5.15 8.31 -1.98
N TYR A 20 -4.65 8.36 -3.23
CA TYR A 20 -3.58 7.47 -3.71
C TYR A 20 -2.30 8.20 -4.16
N LEU A 21 -2.39 9.52 -4.33
CA LEU A 21 -1.27 10.38 -4.73
C LEU A 21 -1.12 11.52 -3.72
N CYS A 22 0.13 11.93 -3.47
CA CYS A 22 0.46 13.08 -2.66
C CYS A 22 -0.10 14.36 -3.30
N PRO A 23 -0.90 15.16 -2.57
CA PRO A 23 -1.49 16.40 -3.09
C PRO A 23 -0.46 17.45 -3.55
N GLU A 24 0.79 17.34 -3.09
CA GLU A 24 1.85 18.29 -3.42
C GLU A 24 2.72 17.81 -4.58
N CYS A 25 3.15 16.53 -4.57
CA CYS A 25 4.00 16.00 -5.63
C CYS A 25 3.22 15.73 -6.93
N SER A 26 1.97 15.30 -6.85
CA SER A 26 1.13 15.04 -8.02
C SER A 26 0.91 16.28 -8.90
N LYS A 27 1.03 17.50 -8.34
CA LYS A 27 0.97 18.76 -9.10
C LYS A 27 2.08 18.90 -10.16
N LYS A 28 3.15 18.11 -10.06
CA LYS A 28 4.26 18.10 -11.03
C LYS A 28 3.98 17.24 -12.27
N GLN A 29 2.88 16.48 -12.26
CA GLN A 29 2.52 15.54 -13.31
C GLN A 29 2.44 16.21 -14.68
N LYS A 30 3.13 15.62 -15.65
CA LYS A 30 3.01 15.89 -17.08
C LYS A 30 2.33 14.74 -17.78
N GLU A 31 1.91 15.01 -19.00
CA GLU A 31 1.33 13.99 -19.86
C GLU A 31 2.38 12.93 -20.24
N ASN A 32 1.96 11.67 -20.29
CA ASN A 32 2.79 10.53 -20.71
C ASN A 32 4.06 10.27 -19.89
N GLU A 33 4.06 10.60 -18.59
CA GLU A 33 5.11 10.20 -17.66
C GLU A 33 4.55 9.39 -16.48
N PRO A 34 5.39 8.64 -15.74
CA PRO A 34 4.95 7.92 -14.54
C PRO A 34 4.28 8.82 -13.51
N HIS A 35 3.41 8.25 -12.68
CA HIS A 35 2.70 9.03 -11.68
C HIS A 35 3.64 9.60 -10.61
N HIS A 36 3.56 10.92 -10.44
CA HIS A 36 4.28 11.60 -9.37
C HIS A 36 3.59 11.45 -8.01
N GLY A 37 4.39 11.25 -6.98
CA GLY A 37 3.93 11.24 -5.59
C GLY A 37 3.04 10.07 -5.21
N VAL A 38 3.25 8.88 -5.78
CA VAL A 38 2.54 7.66 -5.38
C VAL A 38 2.65 7.46 -3.86
N LEU A 39 1.51 7.21 -3.21
CA LEU A 39 1.47 6.91 -1.79
C LEU A 39 1.70 5.42 -1.56
N LEU A 40 2.74 5.11 -0.80
CA LEU A 40 3.08 3.76 -0.37
C LEU A 40 2.42 3.47 0.98
N VAL A 41 2.07 2.21 1.23
CA VAL A 41 1.60 1.77 2.55
C VAL A 41 2.82 1.53 3.43
N SER A 42 2.83 2.17 4.60
CA SER A 42 3.76 1.88 5.68
C SER A 42 3.02 1.00 6.71
N PRO A 43 3.35 -0.30 6.82
CA PRO A 43 2.74 -1.17 7.80
C PRO A 43 3.11 -0.72 9.22
N ASP A 44 2.21 -0.93 10.17
CA ASP A 44 2.52 -0.71 11.58
C ASP A 44 3.16 -1.95 12.24
N GLN A 45 3.57 -1.79 13.50
CA GLN A 45 4.22 -2.86 14.26
C GLN A 45 3.31 -4.09 14.38
N GLU A 46 2.00 -3.90 14.51
CA GLU A 46 1.05 -5.01 14.70
C GLU A 46 0.95 -5.87 13.43
N GLN A 47 0.86 -5.24 12.26
CA GLN A 47 0.90 -5.93 10.97
C GLN A 47 2.22 -6.67 10.77
N PHE A 48 3.35 -6.05 11.12
CA PHE A 48 4.66 -6.70 11.04
C PHE A 48 4.77 -7.94 11.93
N GLU A 49 4.26 -7.87 13.16
CA GLU A 49 4.24 -9.02 14.08
C GLU A 49 3.31 -10.13 13.59
N ARG A 50 2.14 -9.79 13.03
CA ARG A 50 1.25 -10.78 12.38
C ARG A 50 1.95 -11.50 11.23
N PHE A 51 2.60 -10.74 10.35
CA PHE A 51 3.38 -11.29 9.24
C PHE A 51 4.49 -12.23 9.73
N ARG A 52 5.27 -11.83 10.75
CA ARG A 52 6.32 -12.70 11.32
C ARG A 52 5.79 -14.01 11.88
N LYS A 53 4.60 -14.01 12.47
CA LYS A 53 4.00 -15.21 13.08
C LYS A 53 3.40 -16.17 12.05
N VAL A 54 2.69 -15.64 11.05
CA VAL A 54 1.87 -16.43 10.12
C VAL A 54 2.59 -16.66 8.78
N GLY A 55 3.49 -15.76 8.40
CA GLY A 55 4.21 -15.82 7.12
C GLY A 55 3.37 -15.46 5.90
N ASP A 56 2.13 -14.98 6.09
CA ASP A 56 1.23 -14.61 5.00
C ASP A 56 1.44 -13.15 4.57
N PRO A 57 1.91 -12.88 3.33
CA PRO A 57 2.12 -11.52 2.85
C PRO A 57 0.86 -10.65 2.84
N LEU A 58 -0.34 -11.24 2.76
CA LEU A 58 -1.59 -10.47 2.78
C LEU A 58 -1.82 -9.77 4.13
N SER A 59 -1.20 -10.25 5.20
CA SER A 59 -1.25 -9.60 6.53
C SER A 59 -0.56 -8.23 6.60
N LEU A 60 0.21 -7.86 5.58
CA LEU A 60 0.85 -6.55 5.46
C LEU A 60 -0.02 -5.52 4.73
N LEU A 61 -1.14 -5.94 4.12
CA LEU A 61 -2.03 -5.05 3.40
C LEU A 61 -2.79 -4.13 4.38
N PRO A 62 -3.11 -2.89 3.96
CA PRO A 62 -3.83 -1.93 4.79
C PRO A 62 -5.35 -2.18 4.87
N VAL A 63 -5.81 -3.34 4.41
CA VAL A 63 -7.22 -3.71 4.33
C VAL A 63 -7.43 -5.08 4.97
N GLU A 64 -8.55 -5.24 5.68
CA GLU A 64 -8.92 -6.51 6.29
C GLU A 64 -9.29 -7.55 5.24
N ARG A 65 -9.10 -8.84 5.57
CA ARG A 65 -9.27 -9.96 4.62
C ARG A 65 -10.67 -10.04 4.02
N GLU A 66 -11.70 -9.62 4.74
CA GLU A 66 -13.09 -9.68 4.28
C GLU A 66 -13.36 -8.74 3.09
N HIS A 67 -12.48 -7.76 2.87
CA HIS A 67 -12.54 -6.85 1.72
C HIS A 67 -11.79 -7.38 0.50
N LEU A 68 -11.03 -8.47 0.63
CA LEU A 68 -10.36 -9.10 -0.50
C LEU A 68 -11.38 -9.94 -1.30
N PRO A 69 -11.33 -9.91 -2.64
CA PRO A 69 -12.18 -10.76 -3.45
C PRO A 69 -11.87 -12.24 -3.17
N ASP A 70 -12.91 -13.08 -3.13
CA ASP A 70 -12.77 -14.53 -2.97
C ASP A 70 -12.37 -15.16 -4.32
N ILE A 71 -11.10 -14.96 -4.68
CA ILE A 71 -10.47 -15.49 -5.88
C ILE A 71 -9.20 -16.25 -5.51
N PRO A 72 -8.94 -17.42 -6.13
CA PRO A 72 -7.71 -18.16 -5.89
C PRO A 72 -6.54 -17.41 -6.52
N VAL A 73 -5.74 -16.74 -5.69
CA VAL A 73 -4.49 -16.05 -6.08
C VAL A 73 -3.31 -16.65 -5.36
N GLY A 74 -2.10 -16.48 -5.93
CA GLY A 74 -0.88 -17.09 -5.40
C GLY A 74 -0.67 -18.53 -5.89
N ASN A 75 0.31 -19.22 -5.31
CA ASN A 75 0.72 -20.58 -5.70
C ASN A 75 1.03 -20.74 -7.21
N THR A 76 1.33 -19.66 -7.92
CA THR A 76 1.85 -19.72 -9.28
C THR A 76 3.09 -20.58 -9.29
N SER A 77 3.10 -21.62 -10.15
CA SER A 77 4.27 -22.49 -10.29
C SER A 77 5.50 -21.64 -10.56
N LEU A 78 6.59 -21.95 -9.85
CA LEU A 78 7.89 -21.32 -10.07
C LEU A 78 8.71 -22.06 -11.15
N PHE A 79 8.12 -23.09 -11.76
CA PHE A 79 8.73 -23.97 -12.76
C PHE A 79 7.75 -24.30 -13.89
#